data_AF-A0A833XZF9-F1
#
_entry.id   AF-A0A833XZF9-F1
#
_cell.length_a   1.000
_cell.length_b   1.000
_cell.length_c   1.000
_cell.angle_alpha   90.00
_cell.angle_beta   90.00
_cell.angle_gamma   90.00
#
_symmetry.space_group_name_H-M   'P 1'
#
loop_
_entity.id
_entity.type
_entity.pdbx_description
1 polymer ?
#
loop_
_entity_poly.entity_id
_entity_poly.type
_entity_poly.pdbx_seq_one_letter_code
_entity_poly.pdbx_strand_id
1 'polypeptide(L)'
;MFCILRMLHMFMLSSHLCLSLSLQGSYKYGGVEYPASASPSGSNVDECMRVASNALKVNESTCMHMKCTFGGVWNGGGGDGQKNLFVASFFFDRAAEAGFADPNVPIAKVHPREFREAAKRACETKLVNAKAAYPRVKEENLPFLCMDLVYQYTLLVEGFGLDPWQEITLVKQVKYRNALVEAAWPLGSAIEAVSALT
;
A
#
# COMPACT_ATOMS: atom_id res chain seq x y z
N MET A 1 1.46 -8.02 -3.54
CA MET A 1 0.27 -8.69 -4.10
C MET A 1 -0.61 -9.31 -3.00
N PHE A 2 -0.87 -8.62 -1.89
CA PHE A 2 -1.87 -9.03 -0.87
C PHE A 2 -2.99 -7.98 -0.71
N CYS A 3 -2.70 -6.71 -1.05
CA CYS A 3 -3.61 -5.58 -0.86
C CYS A 3 -4.83 -5.58 -1.80
N ILE A 4 -4.65 -6.08 -3.02
CA ILE A 4 -5.70 -6.09 -4.05
C ILE A 4 -6.89 -7.00 -3.65
N LEU A 5 -6.66 -8.06 -2.88
CA LEU A 5 -7.68 -9.05 -2.50
C LEU A 5 -8.82 -8.50 -1.65
N ARG A 6 -8.52 -7.80 -0.55
CA ARG A 6 -9.53 -7.39 0.43
C ARG A 6 -10.44 -6.30 -0.14
N MET A 7 -9.81 -5.44 -0.92
CA MET A 7 -10.48 -4.44 -1.72
C MET A 7 -11.42 -5.14 -2.73
N LEU A 8 -10.94 -6.10 -3.54
CA LEU A 8 -11.74 -6.88 -4.52
C LEU A 8 -12.90 -7.70 -3.96
N HIS A 9 -12.81 -8.16 -2.72
CA HIS A 9 -13.90 -8.91 -2.10
C HIS A 9 -15.10 -8.02 -1.71
N MET A 10 -14.86 -6.77 -1.30
CA MET A 10 -15.91 -5.80 -0.97
C MET A 10 -16.41 -5.03 -2.22
N PHE A 11 -15.81 -5.33 -3.37
CA PHE A 11 -15.82 -4.53 -4.61
C PHE A 11 -16.87 -4.97 -5.64
N MET A 12 -17.77 -5.91 -5.32
CA MET A 12 -18.87 -6.30 -6.23
C MET A 12 -19.79 -5.13 -6.66
N LEU A 13 -19.68 -3.95 -6.04
CA LEU A 13 -20.42 -2.73 -6.40
C LEU A 13 -19.57 -1.47 -6.69
N SER A 14 -18.27 -1.39 -6.30
CA SER A 14 -17.57 -0.09 -6.18
C SER A 14 -16.13 0.00 -6.73
N SER A 15 -15.55 -1.09 -7.27
CA SER A 15 -14.17 -1.08 -7.83
C SER A 15 -14.02 -0.15 -9.03
N HIS A 16 -15.14 0.17 -9.66
CA HIS A 16 -15.27 1.16 -10.72
C HIS A 16 -14.59 2.51 -10.40
N LEU A 17 -14.52 2.90 -9.14
CA LEU A 17 -14.12 4.25 -8.73
C LEU A 17 -12.60 4.36 -8.42
N CYS A 18 -11.88 3.25 -8.36
CA CYS A 18 -10.43 3.18 -8.14
C CYS A 18 -9.63 2.80 -9.39
N LEU A 19 -10.31 2.40 -10.47
CA LEU A 19 -9.69 1.86 -11.67
C LEU A 19 -9.62 2.93 -12.77
N SER A 20 -8.51 2.94 -13.51
CA SER A 20 -8.31 3.89 -14.60
C SER A 20 -9.37 3.72 -15.70
N LEU A 21 -9.86 4.85 -16.22
CA LEU A 21 -10.83 4.87 -17.32
C LEU A 21 -10.33 3.99 -18.48
N SER A 22 -11.23 3.13 -19.00
CA SER A 22 -11.03 2.12 -20.05
C SER A 22 -10.58 0.71 -19.63
N LEU A 23 -10.47 0.40 -18.33
CA LEU A 23 -10.34 -1.01 -17.91
C LEU A 23 -11.70 -1.72 -18.00
N GLN A 24 -11.75 -2.83 -18.72
CA GLN A 24 -12.91 -3.71 -18.80
C GLN A 24 -12.42 -5.16 -18.80
N GLY A 25 -12.57 -5.86 -17.68
CA GLY A 25 -12.03 -7.21 -17.54
C GLY A 25 -12.19 -7.79 -16.14
N SER A 26 -11.24 -8.62 -15.75
CA SER A 26 -11.23 -9.32 -14.48
C SER A 26 -9.84 -9.31 -13.83
N TYR A 27 -9.82 -9.51 -12.52
CA TYR A 27 -8.61 -9.71 -11.75
C TYR A 27 -8.66 -11.07 -11.06
N LYS A 28 -7.64 -11.91 -11.26
CA LYS A 28 -7.58 -13.23 -10.66
C LYS A 28 -6.72 -13.22 -9.40
N TYR A 29 -7.27 -13.71 -8.31
CA TYR A 29 -6.57 -13.86 -7.04
C TYR A 29 -7.05 -15.07 -6.27
N GLY A 30 -6.12 -15.84 -5.69
CA GLY A 30 -6.48 -16.98 -4.83
C GLY A 30 -7.33 -18.04 -5.54
N GLY A 31 -7.18 -18.17 -6.87
CA GLY A 31 -8.00 -19.05 -7.70
C GLY A 31 -9.37 -18.49 -8.09
N VAL A 32 -9.76 -17.33 -7.57
CA VAL A 32 -11.05 -16.67 -7.84
C VAL A 32 -10.85 -15.52 -8.83
N GLU A 33 -11.82 -15.34 -9.73
CA GLU A 33 -11.83 -14.25 -10.70
C GLU A 33 -12.84 -13.18 -10.27
N TYR A 34 -12.38 -11.94 -10.18
CA TYR A 34 -13.15 -10.79 -9.72
C TYR A 34 -13.39 -9.82 -10.88
N PRO A 35 -14.61 -9.32 -11.10
CA PRO A 35 -14.85 -8.30 -12.12
C PRO A 35 -14.09 -7.00 -11.77
N ALA A 36 -13.36 -6.47 -12.75
CA ALA A 36 -12.56 -5.26 -12.63
C ALA A 36 -12.85 -4.36 -13.83
N SER A 37 -13.88 -3.54 -13.71
CA SER A 37 -14.28 -2.57 -14.73
C SER A 37 -14.21 -1.17 -14.14
N ALA A 38 -13.78 -0.19 -14.92
CA ALA A 38 -13.74 1.21 -14.51
C ALA A 38 -15.14 1.86 -14.57
N SER A 39 -15.34 2.89 -13.74
CA SER A 39 -16.54 3.74 -13.79
C SER A 39 -16.58 4.49 -15.13
N PRO A 40 -17.78 4.79 -15.69
CA PRO A 40 -17.90 5.69 -16.84
C PRO A 40 -17.26 7.07 -16.59
N SER A 41 -17.26 7.53 -15.34
CA SER A 41 -16.61 8.79 -14.91
C SER A 41 -15.11 8.65 -14.63
N GLY A 42 -14.54 7.45 -14.75
CA GLY A 42 -13.16 7.14 -14.39
C GLY A 42 -12.93 7.04 -12.87
N SER A 43 -11.66 6.91 -12.49
CA SER A 43 -11.23 6.87 -11.10
C SER A 43 -11.35 8.22 -10.40
N ASN A 44 -11.71 8.20 -9.12
CA ASN A 44 -11.77 9.37 -8.25
C ASN A 44 -11.07 9.04 -6.92
N VAL A 45 -10.08 9.85 -6.54
CA VAL A 45 -9.23 9.54 -5.37
C VAL A 45 -10.01 9.53 -4.06
N ASP A 46 -10.91 10.48 -3.82
CA ASP A 46 -11.64 10.59 -2.56
C ASP A 46 -12.66 9.46 -2.40
N GLU A 47 -13.35 9.12 -3.50
CA GLU A 47 -14.27 7.99 -3.52
C GLU A 47 -13.54 6.65 -3.41
N CYS A 48 -12.38 6.52 -4.07
CA CYS A 48 -11.53 5.34 -3.91
C CYS A 48 -11.03 5.19 -2.47
N MET A 49 -10.63 6.29 -1.82
CA MET A 49 -10.27 6.30 -0.41
C MET A 49 -11.43 5.82 0.45
N ARG A 50 -12.65 6.32 0.25
CA ARG A 50 -13.85 5.85 0.96
C ARG A 50 -14.04 4.33 0.84
N VAL A 51 -13.81 3.77 -0.35
CA VAL A 51 -13.88 2.32 -0.53
C VAL A 51 -12.75 1.59 0.21
N ALA A 52 -11.52 2.11 0.16
CA ALA A 52 -10.39 1.53 0.89
C ALA A 52 -10.61 1.55 2.42
N SER A 53 -11.13 2.65 2.98
CA SER A 53 -11.46 2.79 4.40
C SER A 53 -12.49 1.73 4.84
N ASN A 54 -13.53 1.56 4.03
CA ASN A 54 -14.55 0.54 4.27
C ASN A 54 -13.96 -0.89 4.17
N ALA A 55 -13.05 -1.14 3.21
CA ALA A 55 -12.44 -2.46 2.99
C ALA A 55 -11.52 -2.85 4.15
N LEU A 56 -10.84 -1.86 4.74
CA LEU A 56 -10.07 -2.02 5.95
C LEU A 56 -10.96 -2.21 7.19
N LYS A 57 -12.20 -1.71 7.16
CA LYS A 57 -13.09 -1.60 8.32
C LYS A 57 -12.50 -0.69 9.40
N VAL A 58 -12.03 0.50 8.99
CA VAL A 58 -11.47 1.50 9.92
C VAL A 58 -12.54 2.06 10.87
N ASN A 59 -13.79 2.15 10.41
CA ASN A 59 -14.93 2.64 11.19
C ASN A 59 -15.69 1.52 11.90
N GLU A 60 -15.08 0.35 12.07
CA GLU A 60 -15.67 -0.76 12.83
C GLU A 60 -15.91 -0.31 14.27
N SER A 61 -17.17 -0.33 14.70
CA SER A 61 -17.54 0.12 16.06
C SER A 61 -17.10 -0.89 17.13
N THR A 62 -16.84 -2.14 16.73
CA THR A 62 -16.42 -3.22 17.63
C THR A 62 -14.92 -3.18 17.91
N CYS A 63 -14.48 -2.20 18.70
CA CYS A 63 -13.16 -2.26 19.35
C CYS A 63 -13.32 -2.71 20.80
N MET A 64 -12.93 -3.95 21.10
CA MET A 64 -12.96 -4.51 22.47
C MET A 64 -11.71 -4.13 23.30
N HIS A 65 -10.86 -3.26 22.77
CA HIS A 65 -9.61 -2.82 23.36
C HIS A 65 -9.60 -1.29 23.55
N MET A 66 -8.58 -0.74 24.22
CA MET A 66 -8.49 0.71 24.45
C MET A 66 -8.45 1.53 23.15
N LYS A 67 -7.72 1.03 22.14
CA LYS A 67 -7.64 1.61 20.81
C LYS A 67 -7.34 0.53 19.80
N CYS A 68 -8.06 0.53 18.69
CA CYS A 68 -7.86 -0.41 17.60
C CYS A 68 -7.25 0.29 16.38
N THR A 69 -6.69 -0.52 15.49
CA THR A 69 -6.31 -0.12 14.13
C THR A 69 -7.55 -0.19 13.23
N PHE A 70 -7.80 -1.35 12.63
CA PHE A 70 -8.97 -1.60 11.80
C PHE A 70 -9.50 -3.02 12.04
N GLY A 71 -10.80 -3.23 11.80
CA GLY A 71 -11.44 -4.53 12.02
C GLY A 71 -11.35 -5.06 13.45
N GLY A 72 -11.35 -4.16 14.45
CA GLY A 72 -11.32 -4.51 15.87
C GLY A 72 -9.96 -4.96 16.42
N VAL A 73 -8.87 -4.88 15.64
CA VAL A 73 -7.54 -5.33 16.07
C VAL A 73 -6.86 -4.28 16.95
N TRP A 74 -6.43 -4.66 18.15
CA TRP A 74 -5.69 -3.79 19.08
C TRP A 74 -4.44 -3.17 18.42
N ASN A 75 -4.20 -1.88 18.66
CA ASN A 75 -3.06 -1.15 18.08
C ASN A 75 -1.73 -1.31 18.83
N GLY A 76 -1.68 -2.13 19.89
CA GLY A 76 -0.48 -2.34 20.71
C GLY A 76 -0.14 -1.19 21.65
N GLY A 77 -0.99 -0.17 21.80
CA GLY A 77 -0.79 0.97 22.72
C GLY A 77 0.08 2.11 22.19
N GLY A 78 0.74 1.94 21.04
CA GLY A 78 1.60 2.99 20.45
C GLY A 78 2.89 3.21 21.23
N GLY A 79 3.34 4.47 21.32
CA GLY A 79 4.51 4.87 22.10
C GLY A 79 5.80 4.97 21.29
N ASP A 80 6.93 5.11 22.00
CA ASP A 80 8.22 5.49 21.40
C ASP A 80 8.75 4.49 20.38
N GLY A 81 8.40 3.20 20.52
CA GLY A 81 8.75 2.16 19.56
C GLY A 81 8.13 2.34 18.17
N GLN A 82 7.10 3.18 18.03
CA GLN A 82 6.45 3.50 16.74
C GLN A 82 6.84 4.86 16.18
N LYS A 83 7.76 5.61 16.81
CA LYS A 83 8.22 6.92 16.31
C LYS A 83 9.04 6.77 15.03
N ASN A 84 9.90 5.74 14.96
CA ASN A 84 10.76 5.46 13.81
C ASN A 84 10.31 4.17 13.14
N LEU A 85 9.65 4.31 11.99
CA LEU A 85 9.07 3.17 11.28
C LEU A 85 9.87 2.83 10.02
N PHE A 86 10.25 1.57 9.91
CA PHE A 86 10.76 0.97 8.68
C PHE A 86 9.62 0.24 7.97
N VAL A 87 9.28 0.69 6.76
CA VAL A 87 8.16 0.18 5.98
C VAL A 87 8.71 -0.49 4.72
N ALA A 88 8.53 -1.80 4.61
CA ALA A 88 9.25 -2.61 3.64
C ALA A 88 8.40 -3.03 2.42
N SER A 89 9.07 -3.72 1.49
CA SER A 89 8.45 -4.45 0.39
C SER A 89 7.58 -3.56 -0.52
N PHE A 90 6.28 -3.87 -0.64
CA PHE A 90 5.40 -3.26 -1.64
C PHE A 90 5.22 -1.74 -1.47
N PHE A 91 5.43 -1.19 -0.27
CA PHE A 91 5.45 0.26 -0.05
C PHE A 91 6.63 0.94 -0.77
N PHE A 92 7.81 0.32 -0.71
CA PHE A 92 8.98 0.81 -1.44
C PHE A 92 8.75 0.72 -2.95
N ASP A 93 8.26 -0.43 -3.44
CA ASP A 93 8.06 -0.66 -4.87
C ASP A 93 7.10 0.38 -5.48
N ARG A 94 5.92 0.56 -4.86
CA ARG A 94 4.93 1.54 -5.32
C ARG A 94 5.44 2.97 -5.24
N ALA A 95 6.23 3.33 -4.23
CA ALA A 95 6.85 4.64 -4.15
C ALA A 95 7.85 4.90 -5.29
N ALA A 96 8.66 3.90 -5.61
CA ALA A 96 9.66 3.99 -6.67
C ALA A 96 9.03 3.99 -8.08
N GLU A 97 7.94 3.27 -8.23
CA GLU A 97 7.15 3.21 -9.47
C GLU A 97 6.31 4.47 -9.70
N ALA A 98 5.76 5.07 -8.65
CA ALA A 98 5.03 6.32 -8.70
C ALA A 98 5.93 7.57 -8.68
N GLY A 99 7.25 7.38 -8.57
CA GLY A 99 8.26 8.40 -8.81
C GLY A 99 8.61 9.28 -7.60
N PHE A 100 8.27 8.88 -6.37
CA PHE A 100 8.62 9.62 -5.16
C PHE A 100 9.63 8.88 -4.25
N ALA A 101 10.20 7.78 -4.74
CA ALA A 101 11.40 7.16 -4.18
C ALA A 101 12.39 6.79 -5.30
N ASP A 102 13.69 6.87 -5.03
CA ASP A 102 14.71 6.41 -5.97
C ASP A 102 14.88 4.87 -5.84
N PRO A 103 14.62 4.07 -6.89
CA PRO A 103 14.77 2.61 -6.83
C PRO A 103 16.22 2.15 -6.72
N ASN A 104 17.19 3.03 -6.99
CA ASN A 104 18.62 2.69 -6.99
C ASN A 104 19.24 2.79 -5.60
N VAL A 105 18.50 3.32 -4.62
CA VAL A 105 18.94 3.38 -3.22
C VAL A 105 18.21 2.33 -2.37
N PRO A 106 18.86 1.79 -1.33
CA PRO A 106 18.29 0.73 -0.50
C PRO A 106 17.18 1.24 0.45
N ILE A 107 17.17 2.54 0.73
CA ILE A 107 16.23 3.21 1.65
C ILE A 107 15.76 4.55 1.06
N ALA A 108 14.54 4.94 1.36
CA ALA A 108 13.99 6.26 1.05
C ALA A 108 13.23 6.82 2.25
N LYS A 109 13.45 8.09 2.60
CA LYS A 109 12.68 8.79 3.62
C LYS A 109 11.52 9.51 2.94
N VAL A 110 10.30 9.23 3.38
CA VAL A 110 9.07 9.80 2.82
C VAL A 110 8.07 10.07 3.93
N HIS A 111 6.98 10.73 3.58
CA HIS A 111 5.82 10.94 4.44
C HIS A 111 4.61 10.17 3.89
N PRO A 112 3.69 9.66 4.74
CA PRO A 112 2.47 9.03 4.25
C PRO A 112 1.69 9.91 3.27
N ARG A 113 1.67 11.25 3.45
CA ARG A 113 1.00 12.17 2.51
C ARG A 113 1.48 12.05 1.06
N GLU A 114 2.73 11.66 0.82
CA GLU A 114 3.29 11.52 -0.53
C GLU A 114 2.62 10.36 -1.29
N PHE A 115 2.16 9.32 -0.59
CA PHE A 115 1.33 8.27 -1.18
C PHE A 115 -0.02 8.82 -1.65
N ARG A 116 -0.66 9.73 -0.89
CA ARG A 116 -1.92 10.38 -1.30
C ARG A 116 -1.74 11.30 -2.51
N GLU A 117 -0.67 12.08 -2.52
CA GLU A 117 -0.34 12.96 -3.64
C GLU A 117 -0.06 12.14 -4.91
N ALA A 118 0.68 11.04 -4.78
CA ALA A 118 0.92 10.10 -5.87
C ALA A 118 -0.37 9.42 -6.33
N ALA A 119 -1.23 9.00 -5.39
CA ALA A 119 -2.54 8.43 -5.68
C ALA A 119 -3.40 9.39 -6.51
N LYS A 120 -3.48 10.66 -6.11
CA LYS A 120 -4.23 11.69 -6.86
C LYS A 120 -3.78 11.76 -8.32
N ARG A 121 -2.46 11.84 -8.57
CA ARG A 121 -1.91 11.83 -9.94
C ARG A 121 -2.26 10.55 -10.70
N ALA A 122 -2.13 9.39 -10.05
CA ALA A 122 -2.41 8.10 -10.67
C ALA A 122 -3.89 7.93 -11.01
N CYS A 123 -4.80 8.39 -10.14
CA CYS A 123 -6.25 8.32 -10.36
C CYS A 123 -6.74 9.30 -11.45
N GLU A 124 -6.03 10.40 -11.68
CA GLU A 124 -6.32 11.34 -12.78
C GLU A 124 -5.71 10.90 -14.12
N THR A 125 -4.79 9.92 -14.10
CA THR A 125 -4.11 9.43 -15.29
C THR A 125 -4.99 8.44 -16.05
N LYS A 126 -5.25 8.74 -17.33
CA LYS A 126 -5.95 7.82 -18.25
C LYS A 126 -5.05 6.64 -18.60
N LEU A 127 -5.64 5.44 -18.77
CA LEU A 127 -4.87 4.21 -19.02
C LEU A 127 -3.98 4.32 -20.27
N VAL A 128 -4.46 4.96 -21.33
CA VAL A 128 -3.70 5.21 -22.57
C VAL A 128 -2.39 5.99 -22.36
N ASN A 129 -2.32 6.81 -21.31
CA ASN A 129 -1.14 7.59 -20.96
C ASN A 129 -0.34 6.97 -19.81
N ALA A 130 -0.90 5.94 -19.14
CA ALA A 130 -0.35 5.41 -17.91
C ALA A 130 1.04 4.80 -18.10
N LYS A 131 1.30 4.11 -19.23
CA LYS A 131 2.63 3.53 -19.48
C LYS A 131 3.71 4.59 -19.68
N ALA A 132 3.37 5.71 -20.31
CA ALA A 132 4.29 6.83 -20.49
C ALA A 132 4.55 7.57 -19.16
N ALA A 133 3.50 7.77 -18.36
CA ALA A 133 3.61 8.41 -17.04
C ALA A 133 4.33 7.55 -15.99
N TYR A 134 4.13 6.22 -16.05
CA TYR A 134 4.63 5.26 -15.08
C TYR A 134 5.43 4.14 -15.78
N PRO A 135 6.59 4.45 -16.37
CA PRO A 135 7.33 3.50 -17.22
C PRO A 135 7.81 2.27 -16.45
N ARG A 136 8.04 2.39 -15.13
CA ARG A 136 8.50 1.32 -14.25
C ARG A 136 7.40 0.35 -13.83
N VAL A 137 6.13 0.75 -13.93
CA VAL A 137 5.00 -0.13 -13.62
C VAL A 137 4.83 -1.12 -14.76
N LYS A 138 4.69 -2.40 -14.41
CA LYS A 138 4.33 -3.43 -15.39
C LYS A 138 2.94 -3.17 -15.96
N GLU A 139 2.73 -3.49 -17.23
CA GLU A 139 1.52 -3.12 -17.96
C GLU A 139 0.26 -3.69 -17.31
N GLU A 140 0.32 -4.93 -16.83
CA GLU A 140 -0.77 -5.60 -16.13
C GLU A 140 -1.14 -4.93 -14.78
N ASN A 141 -0.25 -4.13 -14.21
CA ASN A 141 -0.44 -3.44 -12.93
C ASN A 141 -0.86 -1.97 -13.08
N LEU A 142 -0.71 -1.38 -14.27
CA LEU A 142 -1.07 0.03 -14.51
C LEU A 142 -2.51 0.36 -14.11
N PRO A 143 -3.53 -0.46 -14.42
CA PRO A 143 -4.92 -0.13 -14.07
C PRO A 143 -5.18 -0.07 -12.57
N PHE A 144 -4.29 -0.67 -11.76
CA PHE A 144 -4.45 -0.83 -10.31
C PHE A 144 -3.57 0.15 -9.52
N LEU A 145 -2.75 0.98 -10.19
CA LEU A 145 -1.81 1.87 -9.50
C LEU A 145 -2.50 2.89 -8.59
N CYS A 146 -3.59 3.51 -9.06
CA CYS A 146 -4.42 4.42 -8.25
C CYS A 146 -4.90 3.71 -6.97
N MET A 147 -5.50 2.53 -7.13
CA MET A 147 -6.01 1.71 -6.04
C MET A 147 -4.92 1.31 -5.03
N ASP A 148 -3.75 0.90 -5.50
CA ASP A 148 -2.63 0.50 -4.65
C ASP A 148 -2.12 1.67 -3.79
N LEU A 149 -1.93 2.84 -4.40
CA LEU A 149 -1.43 4.03 -3.70
C LEU A 149 -2.46 4.57 -2.70
N VAL A 150 -3.75 4.58 -3.08
CA VAL A 150 -4.85 4.91 -2.17
C VAL A 150 -4.86 3.96 -0.97
N TYR A 151 -4.75 2.65 -1.21
CA TYR A 151 -4.75 1.67 -0.14
C TYR A 151 -3.55 1.83 0.80
N GLN A 152 -2.35 2.05 0.25
CA GLN A 152 -1.16 2.26 1.07
C GLN A 152 -1.29 3.50 1.96
N TYR A 153 -1.78 4.61 1.41
CA TYR A 153 -2.08 5.81 2.20
C TYR A 153 -3.11 5.52 3.30
N THR A 154 -4.24 4.92 2.93
CA THR A 154 -5.37 4.65 3.84
C THR A 154 -4.94 3.69 4.95
N LEU A 155 -4.16 2.65 4.63
CA LEU A 155 -3.64 1.71 5.60
C LEU A 155 -2.69 2.38 6.60
N LEU A 156 -1.78 3.23 6.15
CA LEU A 156 -0.85 3.94 7.04
C LEU A 156 -1.59 4.94 7.93
N VAL A 157 -2.43 5.80 7.34
CA VAL A 157 -3.03 6.92 8.07
C VAL A 157 -4.29 6.51 8.82
N GLU A 158 -5.27 5.92 8.14
CA GLU A 158 -6.55 5.56 8.77
C GLU A 158 -6.49 4.20 9.47
N GLY A 159 -5.74 3.25 8.92
CA GLY A 159 -5.58 1.92 9.50
C GLY A 159 -4.67 1.93 10.72
N PHE A 160 -3.42 2.35 10.56
CA PHE A 160 -2.42 2.34 11.63
C PHE A 160 -2.38 3.64 12.45
N GLY A 161 -3.04 4.71 12.01
CA GLY A 161 -3.12 5.96 12.76
C GLY A 161 -1.85 6.80 12.72
N LEU A 162 -1.02 6.67 11.68
CA LEU A 162 0.17 7.50 11.50
C LEU A 162 -0.24 8.94 11.16
N ASP A 163 0.53 9.92 11.67
CA ASP A 163 0.43 11.29 11.21
C ASP A 163 0.88 11.37 9.73
N PRO A 164 0.09 11.98 8.82
CA PRO A 164 0.49 12.15 7.42
C PRO A 164 1.82 12.89 7.20
N TRP A 165 2.27 13.65 8.20
CA TRP A 165 3.51 14.43 8.24
C TRP A 165 4.63 13.77 9.04
N GLN A 166 4.41 12.57 9.60
CA GLN A 166 5.49 11.79 10.21
C GLN A 166 6.41 11.24 9.12
N GLU A 167 7.73 11.41 9.28
CA GLU A 167 8.71 10.76 8.42
C GLU A 167 8.72 9.25 8.69
N ILE A 168 8.63 8.46 7.61
CA ILE A 168 8.80 7.01 7.61
C ILE A 168 9.97 6.63 6.70
N THR A 169 10.64 5.52 7.01
CA THR A 169 11.72 4.99 6.17
C THR A 169 11.21 3.82 5.35
N LEU A 170 11.07 4.01 4.04
CA LEU A 170 10.86 2.92 3.11
C LEU A 170 12.16 2.14 2.98
N VAL A 171 12.11 0.81 3.12
CA VAL A 171 13.29 -0.05 3.10
C VAL A 171 13.12 -1.20 2.12
N LYS A 172 14.07 -1.30 1.19
CA LYS A 172 14.22 -2.46 0.30
C LYS A 172 15.34 -3.36 0.78
N GLN A 173 16.45 -2.74 1.16
CA GLN A 173 17.63 -3.43 1.69
C GLN A 173 18.21 -2.64 2.86
N VAL A 174 18.93 -3.32 3.73
CA VAL A 174 19.69 -2.73 4.82
C VAL A 174 21.17 -2.89 4.52
N LYS A 175 21.93 -1.79 4.61
CA LYS A 175 23.38 -1.85 4.48
C LYS A 175 23.97 -2.43 5.77
N TYR A 176 24.65 -3.56 5.65
CA TYR A 176 25.42 -4.16 6.73
C TYR A 176 26.87 -4.32 6.28
N ARG A 177 27.76 -3.49 6.84
CA ARG A 177 29.16 -3.38 6.42
C ARG A 177 29.25 -3.08 4.91
N ASN A 178 29.83 -4.00 4.13
CA ASN A 178 30.03 -3.89 2.69
C ASN A 178 28.95 -4.65 1.88
N ALA A 179 27.89 -5.13 2.53
CA ALA A 179 26.80 -5.88 1.91
C ALA A 179 25.45 -5.16 2.02
N LEU A 180 24.57 -5.45 1.08
CA LEU A 180 23.15 -5.10 1.13
C LEU A 180 22.36 -6.37 1.44
N VAL A 181 21.63 -6.34 2.55
CA VAL A 181 20.79 -7.45 2.98
C VAL A 181 19.34 -7.10 2.71
N GLU A 182 18.56 -8.03 2.16
CA GLU A 182 17.13 -7.82 1.94
C GLU A 182 16.42 -7.50 3.27
N ALA A 183 15.56 -6.48 3.25
CA ALA A 183 14.71 -6.16 4.39
C ALA A 183 13.54 -7.14 4.46
N ALA A 184 13.85 -8.37 4.85
CA ALA A 184 12.94 -9.50 4.94
C ALA A 184 13.21 -10.34 6.19
N TRP A 185 12.28 -11.24 6.49
CA TRP A 185 12.31 -12.13 7.66
C TRP A 185 13.52 -13.08 7.78
N PRO A 186 14.19 -13.57 6.70
CA PRO A 186 15.18 -14.64 6.84
C PRO A 186 16.36 -14.32 7.76
N LEU A 187 16.86 -13.08 7.75
CA LEU A 187 17.97 -12.68 8.63
C LEU A 187 17.54 -12.73 10.10
N GLY A 188 16.33 -12.25 10.41
CA GLY A 188 15.79 -12.30 11.78
C GLY A 188 15.66 -13.73 12.29
N SER A 189 15.12 -14.63 11.47
CA SER A 189 15.00 -16.06 11.81
C SER A 189 16.36 -16.73 12.02
N ALA A 190 17.37 -16.38 11.22
CA ALA A 190 18.73 -16.91 11.40
C ALA A 190 19.35 -16.43 12.72
N ILE A 191 19.17 -15.15 13.08
CA ILE A 191 19.62 -14.60 14.37
C ILE A 191 18.95 -15.34 15.52
N GLU A 192 17.62 -15.49 15.49
CA GLU A 192 16.88 -16.22 16.52
C GLU A 192 17.39 -17.65 16.69
N ALA A 193 17.57 -18.38 15.59
CA ALA A 193 18.06 -19.76 15.61
C ALA A 193 19.47 -19.87 16.20
N VAL A 194 20.38 -18.95 15.86
CA VAL A 194 21.76 -18.96 16.38
C VAL A 194 21.84 -18.49 17.83
N SER A 195 21.05 -17.48 18.21
CA SER A 195 20.99 -16.99 19.59
C SER A 195 20.40 -18.01 20.56
N ALA A 196 19.61 -18.98 20.09
CA ALA A 196 19.13 -20.08 20.91
C ALA A 196 20.19 -21.17 21.19
N LEU A 197 21.34 -21.14 20.51
CA LEU A 197 22.45 -22.08 20.71
C LEU A 197 23.46 -21.61 21.78
N THR A 198 23.32 -20.38 22.26
CA THR A 198 24.16 -19.77 23.30
C THR A 198 23.41 -19.70 24.62
#